data_AF-A0A2A6FCM8-F1
#
_entry.id   AF-A0A2A6FCM8-F1
#
_cell.length_a   1.000
_cell.length_b   1.000
_cell.length_c   1.000
_cell.angle_alpha   90.00
_cell.angle_beta   90.00
_cell.angle_gamma   90.00
#
_symmetry.space_group_name_H-M   'P 1'
#
loop_
_entity.id
_entity.type
_entity.pdbx_description
1 polymer ?
#
loop_
_entity_poly.entity_id
_entity_poly.type
_entity_poly.pdbx_seq_one_letter_code
_entity_poly.pdbx_strand_id
1 'polypeptide(L)'
;MRTTQPLTITLPLDMAQMVKDKVSSGEYATESEVIRDGLRTLAARDAAVERWLREEVVPTLADARAHPERLLTADQLRKNLSSQIDVITAQPRSGA
;
A
#
# COMPACT_ATOMS: atom_id res chain seq x y z
N MET A 1 -30.34 -9.42 17.51
CA MET A 1 -28.95 -9.80 17.87
C MET A 1 -28.10 -8.53 17.85
N ARG A 2 -27.16 -8.34 18.78
CA ARG A 2 -26.26 -7.16 18.78
C ARG A 2 -25.13 -7.39 17.78
N THR A 3 -24.80 -6.37 16.98
CA THR A 3 -23.70 -6.40 15.99
C THR A 3 -22.43 -5.69 16.46
N THR A 4 -22.44 -5.13 17.68
CA THR A 4 -21.33 -4.36 18.25
C THR A 4 -21.08 -4.74 19.72
N GLN A 5 -19.81 -4.77 20.10
CA GLN A 5 -19.33 -5.02 21.46
C GLN A 5 -18.43 -3.86 21.91
N PRO A 6 -18.59 -3.32 23.14
CA PRO A 6 -17.69 -2.30 23.67
C PRO A 6 -16.31 -2.91 24.00
N LEU A 7 -15.25 -2.13 23.78
CA LEU A 7 -13.88 -2.49 24.08
C LEU A 7 -13.21 -1.34 24.83
N THR A 8 -12.53 -1.65 25.94
CA THR A 8 -11.68 -0.68 26.65
C THR A 8 -10.25 -0.84 26.14
N ILE A 9 -9.66 0.24 25.64
CA ILE A 9 -8.29 0.28 25.15
C ILE A 9 -7.51 1.39 25.85
N THR A 10 -6.23 1.14 26.11
CA THR A 10 -5.31 2.15 26.61
C THR A 10 -4.51 2.67 25.43
N LEU A 11 -4.56 3.99 25.21
CA LEU A 11 -3.78 4.66 24.19
C LEU A 11 -2.65 5.49 24.86
N PRO A 12 -1.50 5.63 24.19
CA PRO A 12 -0.56 6.70 24.50
C PRO A 12 -1.25 8.07 24.55
N LEU A 13 -0.75 8.98 25.39
CA LEU A 13 -1.41 10.27 25.66
C LEU A 13 -1.57 11.12 24.38
N ASP A 14 -0.57 11.11 23.51
CA ASP A 14 -0.57 11.76 22.21
C ASP A 14 -1.63 11.19 21.27
N MET A 15 -1.77 9.86 21.20
CA MET A 15 -2.82 9.21 20.41
C MET A 15 -4.22 9.46 20.98
N ALA A 16 -4.37 9.45 22.30
CA ALA A 16 -5.62 9.80 22.95
C ALA A 16 -6.02 11.25 22.64
N GLN A 17 -5.06 12.17 22.64
CA GLN A 17 -5.30 13.57 22.26
C GLN A 17 -5.68 13.68 20.79
N MET A 18 -4.99 12.98 19.90
CA MET A 18 -5.31 12.95 18.47
C MET A 18 -6.76 12.52 18.21
N VAL A 19 -7.24 11.48 18.90
CA VAL A 19 -8.64 11.03 18.78
C VAL A 19 -9.62 12.11 19.25
N LYS A 20 -9.31 12.79 20.36
CA LYS A 20 -10.14 13.90 20.88
C LYS A 20 -10.16 15.10 19.94
N ASP A 21 -9.02 15.44 19.34
CA ASP A 21 -8.91 16.56 18.39
C ASP A 21 -9.77 16.30 17.15
N LYS A 22 -9.74 15.06 16.65
CA LYS A 22 -10.59 14.63 15.53
C LYS A 22 -12.08 14.76 15.82
N VAL A 23 -12.53 14.40 17.02
CA VAL A 23 -13.93 14.56 17.42
C VAL A 23 -14.29 16.03 17.65
N SER A 24 -13.46 16.78 18.38
CA SER A 24 -13.71 18.20 18.69
C SER A 24 -13.69 19.10 17.46
N SER A 25 -12.91 18.74 16.42
CA SER A 25 -12.93 19.43 15.12
C SER A 25 -14.21 19.18 14.30
N GLY A 26 -15.02 18.17 14.68
CA GLY A 26 -16.19 17.74 13.94
C GLY A 26 -15.90 16.81 12.76
N GLU A 27 -14.65 16.40 12.54
CA GLU A 27 -14.28 15.38 11.53
C GLU A 27 -14.97 14.03 11.80
N TYR A 28 -15.19 13.70 13.08
CA TYR A 28 -15.89 12.51 13.54
C TYR A 28 -16.90 12.83 14.65
N ALA A 29 -17.99 12.07 14.71
CA ALA A 29 -19.01 12.26 15.74
C ALA A 29 -18.62 11.66 17.09
N THR A 30 -17.80 10.60 17.10
CA THR A 30 -17.40 9.88 18.32
C THR A 30 -16.00 9.30 18.20
N GLU A 31 -15.35 9.08 19.34
CA GLU A 31 -14.03 8.42 19.41
C GLU A 31 -14.09 7.00 18.84
N SER A 32 -15.21 6.29 19.08
CA SER A 32 -15.43 4.95 18.51
C SER A 32 -15.47 4.96 16.99
N GLU A 33 -15.87 6.07 16.36
CA GLU A 33 -15.87 6.20 14.91
C GLU A 33 -14.46 6.36 14.36
N VAL A 34 -13.65 7.22 14.98
CA VAL A 34 -12.22 7.39 14.66
C VAL A 34 -11.50 6.04 14.68
N ILE A 35 -11.70 5.26 15.75
CA ILE A 35 -11.05 3.95 15.90
C ILE A 35 -11.56 2.95 14.85
N ARG A 36 -12.87 2.88 14.61
CA ARG A 36 -13.42 1.97 13.58
C ARG A 36 -12.91 2.32 12.19
N ASP A 37 -12.84 3.59 11.85
CA ASP A 37 -12.33 4.01 10.54
C ASP A 37 -10.84 3.67 10.37
N GLY A 38 -10.04 3.95 11.40
CA GLY A 38 -8.64 3.53 11.43
C GLY A 38 -8.46 2.02 11.25
N LEU A 39 -9.27 1.20 11.93
CA LEU A 39 -9.23 -0.26 11.80
C LEU A 39 -9.65 -0.75 10.41
N ARG A 40 -10.65 -0.13 9.77
CA ARG A 40 -11.04 -0.47 8.39
C ARG A 40 -9.96 -0.11 7.39
N THR A 41 -9.33 1.05 7.56
CA THR A 41 -8.21 1.50 6.72
C THR A 41 -7.03 0.55 6.83
N LEU A 42 -6.69 0.12 8.05
CA LEU A 42 -5.66 -0.89 8.28
C LEU A 42 -5.99 -2.22 7.59
N ALA A 43 -7.21 -2.72 7.78
CA ALA A 43 -7.65 -3.98 7.17
C ALA A 43 -7.64 -3.92 5.63
N ALA A 44 -8.07 -2.80 5.05
CA ALA A 44 -8.05 -2.60 3.60
C ALA A 44 -6.62 -2.57 3.04
N ARG A 45 -5.70 -1.90 3.73
CA ARG A 45 -4.26 -1.88 3.38
C ARG A 45 -3.68 -3.29 3.42
N ASP A 46 -3.92 -4.04 4.49
CA ASP A 46 -3.38 -5.38 4.67
C ASP A 46 -3.94 -6.34 3.60
N ALA A 47 -5.24 -6.25 3.30
CA ALA A 47 -5.87 -7.04 2.24
C ALA A 47 -5.32 -6.71 0.84
N ALA A 48 -4.96 -5.44 0.58
CA ALA A 48 -4.36 -5.05 -0.69
C ALA A 48 -2.95 -5.64 -0.85
N VAL A 49 -2.13 -5.58 0.21
CA VAL A 49 -0.79 -6.19 0.21
C VAL A 49 -0.88 -7.69 0.04
N GLU A 50 -1.75 -8.36 0.79
CA GLU A 50 -1.90 -9.81 0.73
C GLU A 50 -2.36 -10.28 -0.66
N ARG A 51 -3.31 -9.55 -1.26
CA ARG A 51 -3.76 -9.84 -2.62
C ARG A 51 -2.62 -9.71 -3.62
N TRP A 52 -1.87 -8.61 -3.58
CA TRP A 52 -0.72 -8.40 -4.46
C TRP A 52 0.34 -9.51 -4.31
N LEU A 53 0.64 -9.93 -3.07
CA LEU A 53 1.56 -11.02 -2.81
C LEU A 53 1.07 -12.34 -3.43
N ARG A 54 -0.21 -12.68 -3.25
CA ARG A 54 -0.80 -13.94 -3.73
C ARG A 54 -0.98 -13.98 -5.23
N GLU A 55 -1.43 -12.89 -5.81
CA GLU A 55 -1.87 -12.84 -7.22
C GLU A 55 -0.74 -12.45 -8.17
N GLU A 56 0.26 -11.70 -7.72
CA GLU A 56 1.36 -11.25 -8.58
C GLU A 56 2.70 -11.86 -8.17
N VAL A 57 3.10 -11.69 -6.91
CA VAL A 57 4.46 -12.05 -6.47
C VAL A 57 4.68 -13.57 -6.49
N VAL A 58 3.76 -14.33 -5.90
CA VAL A 58 3.87 -15.79 -5.85
C VAL A 58 3.87 -16.42 -7.25
N PRO A 59 2.95 -16.08 -8.17
CA PRO A 59 2.98 -16.58 -9.54
C PRO A 59 4.23 -16.16 -10.31
N THR A 60 4.68 -14.91 -10.17
CA THR A 60 5.91 -14.43 -10.83
C THR A 60 7.13 -15.22 -10.35
N LEU A 61 7.23 -15.50 -9.05
CA LEU A 61 8.33 -16.29 -8.51
C LEU A 61 8.25 -17.75 -8.96
N ALA A 62 7.05 -18.32 -9.04
CA ALA A 62 6.85 -19.68 -9.54
C ALA A 62 7.27 -19.79 -11.02
N ASP A 63 6.86 -18.84 -11.86
CA ASP A 63 7.27 -18.75 -13.28
C ASP A 63 8.78 -18.59 -13.41
N ALA A 64 9.39 -17.67 -12.64
CA ALA A 64 10.84 -17.47 -12.61
C ALA A 64 11.62 -18.74 -12.23
N ARG A 65 11.09 -19.55 -11.31
CA ARG A 65 11.71 -20.83 -10.92
C ARG A 65 11.54 -21.90 -12.00
N ALA A 66 10.39 -21.93 -12.67
CA ALA A 66 10.12 -22.87 -13.77
C ALA A 66 10.89 -22.50 -15.05
N HIS A 67 11.12 -21.22 -15.28
CA HIS A 67 11.70 -20.64 -16.49
C HIS A 67 12.85 -19.67 -16.17
N PRO A 68 13.96 -20.16 -15.57
CA PRO A 68 15.09 -19.31 -15.20
C PRO A 68 15.73 -18.59 -16.39
N GLU A 69 15.61 -19.13 -17.60
CA GLU A 69 16.08 -18.52 -18.86
C GLU A 69 15.36 -17.20 -19.21
N ARG A 70 14.19 -16.94 -18.63
CA ARG A 70 13.44 -15.69 -18.82
C ARG A 70 13.94 -14.57 -17.91
N LEU A 71 14.80 -14.89 -16.95
CA LEU A 71 15.38 -13.90 -16.04
C LEU A 71 16.51 -13.13 -16.71
N LEU A 72 16.62 -11.86 -16.36
CA LEU A 72 17.70 -11.00 -16.81
C LEU A 72 18.81 -10.96 -15.77
N THR A 73 20.07 -10.98 -16.22
CA THR A 73 21.19 -10.62 -15.37
C THR A 73 21.15 -9.13 -15.02
N ALA A 74 21.85 -8.73 -13.96
CA ALA A 74 21.94 -7.32 -13.57
C ALA A 74 22.47 -6.43 -14.71
N ASP A 75 23.44 -6.93 -15.49
CA ASP A 75 24.02 -6.20 -16.61
C ASP A 75 23.03 -6.05 -17.77
N GLN A 76 22.28 -7.12 -18.09
CA GLN A 76 21.23 -7.06 -19.11
C GLN A 76 20.12 -6.09 -18.71
N LEU A 77 19.67 -6.12 -17.45
CA LEU A 77 18.69 -5.17 -16.93
C LEU A 77 19.18 -3.73 -17.05
N ARG A 78 20.42 -3.47 -16.62
CA ARG A 78 21.02 -2.13 -16.67
C ARG A 78 21.10 -1.59 -18.08
N LYS A 79 21.55 -2.43 -19.02
CA LYS A 79 21.64 -2.09 -20.46
C LYS A 79 20.26 -1.83 -21.07
N ASN A 80 19.26 -2.65 -20.73
CA ASN A 80 17.90 -2.46 -21.22
C ASN A 80 17.31 -1.15 -20.70
N LEU A 81 17.49 -0.86 -19.41
CA LEU A 81 17.00 0.38 -18.80
C LEU A 81 17.68 1.62 -19.38
N SER A 82 19.01 1.61 -19.56
CA SER A 82 19.71 2.74 -20.17
C SER A 82 19.23 2.99 -21.60
N SER A 83 19.07 1.92 -22.39
CA SER A 83 18.56 2.02 -23.76
C SER A 83 17.16 2.64 -23.80
N GLN A 84 16.28 2.29 -22.86
CA GLN A 84 14.94 2.88 -22.75
C GLN A 84 14.98 4.36 -22.34
N ILE A 85 15.87 4.73 -21.41
CA ILE A 85 16.05 6.14 -21.00
C ILE A 85 16.57 6.98 -22.18
N ASP A 86 17.50 6.45 -22.97
CA ASP A 86 18.02 7.14 -24.15
C ASP A 86 16.92 7.39 -25.19
N VAL A 87 16.02 6.41 -25.39
CA VAL A 87 14.84 6.59 -26.26
C VAL A 87 13.93 7.70 -25.74
N ILE A 88 13.62 7.72 -24.44
CA ILE A 88 12.75 8.73 -23.82
C ILE A 88 13.38 10.13 -23.90
N THR A 89 14.69 10.23 -23.70
CA THR A 89 15.39 11.52 -23.70
C THR A 89 15.71 12.04 -25.10
N ALA A 90 15.84 11.17 -26.10
CA ALA A 90 16.04 11.53 -27.50
C ALA A 90 14.74 11.94 -28.23
N GLN A 91 13.55 11.63 -27.67
CA GLN A 91 12.28 11.99 -28.27
C GLN A 91 11.99 13.49 -28.01
N PRO A 92 11.88 14.34 -29.05
CA PRO A 92 11.61 15.76 -28.85
C PRO A 92 10.27 15.93 -28.14
N ARG A 93 10.21 16.82 -27.13
CA ARG A 93 8.95 17.19 -26.48
C ARG A 93 8.03 17.81 -27.53
N SER A 94 7.18 16.99 -28.13
CA SER A 94 6.13 17.46 -29.04
C SER A 94 5.10 18.21 -28.20
N GLY A 95 5.14 19.54 -28.26
CA GLY A 95 4.18 20.43 -27.62
C GLY A 95 4.81 21.65 -26.94
N ALA A 96 5.18 22.64 -27.75
CA ALA A 96 5.22 24.06 -27.39
C ALA A 96 4.55 24.84 -28.51
#